data_AF-A0A7C3ADW0-F1
#
_entry.id   AF-A0A7C3ADW0-F1
#
_cell.length_a   1.000
_cell.length_b   1.000
_cell.length_c   1.000
_cell.angle_alpha   90.00
_cell.angle_beta   90.00
_cell.angle_gamma   90.00
#
_symmetry.space_group_name_H-M   'P 1'
#
loop_
_entity.id
_entity.type
_entity.pdbx_description
1 polymer ?
#
loop_
_entity_poly.entity_id
_entity_poly.type
_entity_poly.pdbx_seq_one_letter_code
_entity_poly.pdbx_strand_id
1 'polypeptide(L)' 'MNLIELYKNTPVERHSYIRVFGDIVFVRDDDGNIDEYRILDDGELWLVHSDREQKQSLKDIKTKLGITSFTGEG' A
#
# COMPACT_ATOMS: atom_id res chain seq x y z
N MET A 1 -2.92 2.13 -14.83
CA MET A 1 -3.45 0.80 -14.41
C MET A 1 -4.90 1.00 -14.00
N ASN A 2 -5.83 0.17 -14.46
CA ASN A 2 -7.25 0.23 -14.03
C ASN A 2 -7.65 -1.01 -13.19
N LEU A 3 -8.89 -1.03 -12.69
CA LEU A 3 -9.41 -2.12 -11.85
C LEU A 3 -9.40 -3.48 -12.56
N ILE A 4 -9.70 -3.53 -13.86
CA ILE A 4 -9.69 -4.79 -14.63
C ILE A 4 -8.27 -5.34 -14.72
N GLU A 5 -7.30 -4.47 -15.01
CA GLU A 5 -5.89 -4.83 -15.05
C GLU A 5 -5.39 -5.29 -13.67
N LEU A 6 -5.82 -4.63 -12.59
CA LEU A 6 -5.49 -5.04 -11.22
C LEU A 6 -5.96 -6.48 -10.94
N TYR A 7 -7.21 -6.82 -11.24
CA TYR A 7 -7.72 -8.18 -11.05
C TYR A 7 -7.05 -9.20 -11.97
N LYS A 8 -6.70 -8.83 -13.21
CA LYS A 8 -5.98 -9.73 -14.14
C LYS A 8 -4.56 -10.04 -13.67
N ASN A 9 -3.88 -9.07 -13.06
CA ASN A 9 -2.53 -9.24 -12.53
C ASN A 9 -2.50 -9.85 -11.12
N THR A 10 -3.66 -10.01 -10.47
CA THR A 10 -3.78 -10.59 -9.14
C THR A 10 -4.25 -12.05 -9.25
N PRO A 11 -3.52 -13.02 -8.69
CA PRO A 11 -4.01 -14.40 -8.59
C PRO A 11 -5.40 -14.48 -7.94
N VAL A 12 -6.26 -15.38 -8.41
CA VAL A 12 -7.67 -15.46 -7.98
C VAL A 12 -7.82 -15.63 -6.47
N GLU A 13 -6.95 -16.43 -5.83
CA GLU A 13 -6.92 -16.61 -4.37
C GLU A 13 -6.68 -15.31 -3.59
N ARG A 14 -6.06 -14.32 -4.22
CA ARG A 14 -5.75 -13.00 -3.66
C ARG A 14 -6.75 -11.92 -4.07
N HIS A 15 -7.77 -12.24 -4.87
CA HIS A 15 -8.84 -11.28 -5.18
C HIS A 15 -9.54 -10.78 -3.91
N SER A 16 -9.58 -11.60 -2.86
CA SER A 16 -10.09 -11.22 -1.53
C SER A 16 -9.29 -10.12 -0.83
N TYR A 17 -8.07 -9.82 -1.30
CA TYR A 17 -7.23 -8.75 -0.76
C TYR A 17 -7.53 -7.39 -1.40
N ILE A 18 -8.34 -7.37 -2.46
CA ILE A 18 -8.82 -6.17 -3.11
C ILE A 18 -10.22 -5.85 -2.55
N ARG A 19 -10.40 -4.65 -2.01
CA ARG A 19 -11.70 -4.16 -1.53
C ARG A 19 -12.03 -2.85 -2.22
N VAL A 20 -13.23 -2.78 -2.79
CA VAL A 20 -13.72 -1.58 -3.49
C VAL A 20 -14.85 -0.96 -2.68
N PHE A 21 -14.72 0.33 -2.36
CA PHE A 21 -15.73 1.13 -1.66
C PHE A 21 -15.96 2.43 -2.42
N GLY A 22 -17.02 2.48 -3.23
CA GLY A 22 -17.28 3.63 -4.09
C GLY A 22 -16.15 3.84 -5.10
N ASP A 23 -15.53 5.02 -5.07
CA ASP A 23 -14.38 5.41 -5.91
C ASP A 23 -13.02 5.06 -5.28
N ILE A 24 -12.99 4.31 -4.19
CA ILE A 24 -11.74 3.94 -3.50
C ILE A 24 -11.52 2.42 -3.60
N VAL A 25 -10.28 2.04 -3.92
CA VAL A 25 -9.82 0.65 -3.99
C VAL A 25 -8.69 0.46 -2.99
N PHE A 26 -8.87 -0.45 -2.05
CA PHE A 26 -7.83 -0.88 -1.12
C PHE A 26 -7.25 -2.21 -1.58
N VAL A 27 -5.92 -2.30 -1.62
CA VAL A 27 -5.20 -3.52 -1.96
C VAL A 27 -4.27 -3.87 -0.81
N ARG A 28 -4.50 -5.03 -0.20
CA ARG A 28 -3.62 -5.57 0.84
C ARG A 28 -2.58 -6.51 0.24
N ASP A 29 -1.35 -6.44 0.70
CA ASP A 29 -0.31 -7.42 0.36
C ASP A 29 -0.23 -8.59 1.36
N ASP A 30 0.75 -9.48 1.16
CA ASP A 30 0.99 -10.62 2.06
C ASP A 30 1.59 -10.22 3.43
N ASP A 31 2.22 -9.05 3.50
CA ASP A 31 2.82 -8.48 4.72
C ASP A 31 1.82 -7.65 5.54
N GLY A 32 0.57 -7.54 5.06
CA GLY A 32 -0.50 -6.76 5.67
C GLY A 32 -0.43 -5.25 5.41
N ASN A 33 0.44 -4.78 4.52
CA ASN A 33 0.44 -3.39 4.06
C ASN A 33 -0.77 -3.14 3.16
N ILE A 34 -1.31 -1.92 3.24
CA ILE A 34 -2.42 -1.47 2.42
C ILE A 34 -1.95 -0.35 1.49
N ASP A 35 -2.27 -0.53 0.21
CA ASP A 35 -2.24 0.53 -0.79
C ASP A 35 -3.68 0.98 -1.07
N GLU A 36 -3.90 2.28 -1.06
CA GLU A 36 -5.19 2.92 -1.36
C GLU A 36 -5.09 3.62 -2.71
N TYR A 37 -6.04 3.33 -3.58
CA TYR A 37 -6.17 3.94 -4.90
C TYR A 37 -7.51 4.65 -5.02
N ARG A 38 -7.51 5.81 -5.67
CA ARG A 38 -8.72 6.48 -6.12
C ARG A 38 -8.98 6.16 -7.59
N ILE A 39 -10.21 5.79 -7.92
CA ILE A 39 -10.68 5.60 -9.29
C ILE A 39 -10.94 6.98 -9.88
N LEU A 40 -10.25 7.31 -10.97
CA LEU A 40 -10.47 8.53 -11.75
C LEU A 40 -11.62 8.36 -12.75
N ASP A 41 -12.08 9.46 -13.36
CA ASP A 41 -13.22 9.46 -14.28
C ASP A 41 -13.01 8.58 -15.53
N ASP A 42 -11.76 8.37 -15.94
CA ASP A 42 -11.36 7.48 -17.04
C ASP A 42 -11.18 6.00 -16.61
N GLY A 43 -11.42 5.71 -15.33
CA GLY A 43 -11.25 4.39 -14.73
C GLY A 43 -9.81 4.05 -14.31
N GLU A 44 -8.88 4.99 -14.42
CA GLU A 44 -7.51 4.81 -13.93
C GLU A 44 -7.47 4.78 -12.39
N LEU A 45 -6.60 3.93 -11.84
CA LEU A 45 -6.32 3.86 -10.40
C LEU A 45 -5.13 4.77 -10.07
N TRP A 46 -5.40 5.81 -9.29
CA TRP A 46 -4.40 6.74 -8.78
C TRP A 46 -4.02 6.37 -7.34
N LEU A 47 -2.75 6.05 -7.09
CA LEU A 47 -2.27 5.74 -5.73
C LEU A 47 -2.34 7.01 -4.86
N VAL A 48 -3.10 6.95 -3.76
CA VAL A 48 -3.26 8.06 -2.81
C VAL A 48 -2.52 7.81 -1.50
N HIS A 49 -2.36 6.56 -1.09
CA HIS A 49 -1.65 6.18 0.13
C HIS A 49 -1.01 4.79 -0.03
N SER A 50 0.18 4.61 0.54
CA SER A 50 0.85 3.32 0.64
C SER A 50 1.55 3.18 1.99
N ASP A 51 1.16 2.16 2.75
CA ASP A 51 1.81 1.82 4.02
C ASP A 51 3.30 1.50 3.83
N ARG A 52 3.66 0.88 2.70
CA ARG A 52 5.06 0.54 2.37
C ARG A 52 5.90 1.80 2.20
N GLU A 53 5.41 2.76 1.42
CA GLU A 53 6.12 4.02 1.18
C GLU A 53 6.28 4.83 2.48
N GLN A 54 5.26 4.83 3.34
CA GLN A 54 5.33 5.49 4.64
C GLN A 54 6.34 4.82 5.57
N LYS A 55 6.30 3.49 5.69
CA LYS A 55 7.27 2.73 6.50
C LYS A 55 8.69 2.95 5.99
N GLN A 56 8.90 2.99 4.67
CA GLN A 56 10.20 3.26 4.09
C GLN A 56 10.66 4.69 4.38
N SER A 57 9.80 5.68 4.17
CA SER A 57 10.09 7.08 4.49
C SER A 57 10.50 7.26 5.96
N LEU A 58 9.80 6.59 6.88
CA LEU A 58 10.15 6.59 8.30
C LEU A 58 11.52 5.96 8.58
N LYS A 59 11.86 4.85 7.91
CA LYS A 59 13.20 4.23 8.02
C LYS A 59 14.29 5.18 7.52
N ASP A 60 14.06 5.87 6.42
CA ASP A 60 15.03 6.80 5.84
C ASP A 60 15.23 8.03 6.74
N ILE A 61 14.14 8.55 7.32
CA ILE A 61 14.21 9.64 8.31
C ILE A 61 15.00 9.18 9.55
N LYS A 62 14.70 8.01 10.10
CA LYS A 62 15.44 7.46 11.26
C LYS A 62 16.92 7.32 10.96
N THR A 63 17.26 6.81 9.77
CA THR A 63 18.65 6.69 9.32
C THR A 63 19.33 8.07 9.23
N LYS A 64 18.67 9.06 8.61
CA LYS A 64 19.20 10.44 8.52
C LYS A 64 19.40 11.10 9.88
N LEU A 65 18.54 10.79 10.85
CA LEU A 65 18.63 11.30 12.21
C LEU A 65 19.59 10.50 13.10
N GLY A 66 20.22 9.43 12.59
CA GLY A 66 21.12 8.57 13.37
C GLY A 66 20.40 7.76 14.46
N ILE A 67 19.08 7.56 14.34
CA ILE A 67 18.28 6.81 15.31
C ILE A 67 18.32 5.33 14.95
N THR A 68 19.39 4.65 15.36
CA THR A 68 19.45 3.19 15.40
C THR A 68 18.92 2.75 16.76
N SER A 69 17.75 2.13 16.80
CA SER A 69 17.17 1.33 17.89
C SER A 69 17.66 1.63 19.31
N PHE A 70 16.79 2.12 20.20
CA PHE A 70 17.05 2.05 21.64
C PHE A 70 17.25 0.58 22.02
N THR A 71 18.49 0.20 22.31
CA THR A 71 18.77 -0.92 23.20
C THR A 71 18.21 -0.49 24.55
N GLY A 72 16.95 -0.83 24.80
CA GLY A 72 16.45 -0.92 26.17
C GLY A 72 17.18 -2.07 26.81
N GLU A 73 18.38 -1.80 27.35
CA GLU A 73 18.96 -2.65 28.40
C GLU A 73 17.97 -2.62 29.57
N GLY A 74 17.36 -3.77 29.83
CA GLY A 74 16.72 -4.12 31.08
C GLY A 74 17.57 -5.14 31.80
#